data_AF-A0A914NVY9-F1
#
_entry.id   AF-A0A914NVY9-F1
#
_cell.length_a   1.000
_cell.length_b   1.000
_cell.length_c   1.000
_cell.angle_alpha   90.00
_cell.angle_beta   90.00
_cell.angle_gamma   90.00
#
_symmetry.space_group_name_H-M   'P 1'
#
loop_
_entity.id
_entity.type
_entity.pdbx_description
1 polymer ?
#
loop_
_entity_poly.entity_id
_entity_poly.type
_entity_poly.pdbx_seq_one_letter_code
_entity_poly.pdbx_strand_id
1 'polypeptide(L)'
;MDNWASEQSDYFYSCYEEMKEGFYDAKEILDERHDQLMSNQTAEVRDADKRIREINNNQDITMKQESDQINQLINSLPQNVAQTIIQLAPYQALNSNNNNTNT
;
A
#
# COMPACT_ATOMS: atom_id res chain seq x y z
N MET A 1 -3.05 -18.78 -8.22
CA MET A 1 -4.35 -18.40 -8.83
C MET A 1 -4.35 -18.71 -10.30
N ASP A 2 -3.31 -18.35 -11.06
CA ASP A 2 -3.15 -18.70 -12.49
C ASP A 2 -3.46 -20.17 -12.79
N ASN A 3 -2.79 -21.11 -12.12
CA ASN A 3 -3.02 -22.56 -12.34
C ASN A 3 -4.46 -23.00 -12.05
N TRP A 4 -5.09 -22.43 -11.03
CA TRP A 4 -6.47 -22.78 -10.68
C TRP A 4 -7.46 -22.23 -11.72
N ALA A 5 -7.24 -21.00 -12.18
CA ALA A 5 -8.08 -20.35 -13.18
C ALA A 5 -7.97 -21.06 -14.54
N SER A 6 -6.77 -21.51 -14.94
CA SER A 6 -6.56 -22.26 -16.18
C SER A 6 -7.19 -23.65 -16.20
N GLU A 7 -7.53 -24.19 -15.02
CA GLU A 7 -8.26 -25.47 -14.88
C GLU A 7 -9.79 -25.28 -14.93
N GLN A 8 -10.28 -24.03 -14.98
CA GLN A 8 -11.71 -23.73 -15.13
C GLN A 8 -12.12 -23.65 -16.61
N SER A 9 -13.39 -23.34 -16.88
CA SER A 9 -13.85 -23.10 -18.25
C SER A 9 -13.21 -21.86 -18.87
N ASP A 10 -13.14 -21.83 -20.19
CA ASP A 10 -12.61 -20.70 -20.97
C ASP A 10 -13.24 -19.36 -20.56
N TYR A 11 -14.53 -19.35 -20.20
CA TYR A 11 -15.22 -18.15 -19.72
C TYR A 11 -14.64 -17.63 -18.39
N PHE A 12 -14.44 -18.52 -17.41
CA PHE A 12 -13.88 -18.11 -16.11
C PHE A 12 -12.41 -17.72 -16.21
N TYR A 13 -11.64 -18.40 -17.07
CA TYR A 13 -10.25 -18.04 -17.34
C TYR A 13 -10.15 -16.66 -18.01
N SER A 14 -11.02 -16.36 -18.99
CA SER A 14 -11.07 -15.03 -19.63
C SER A 14 -11.40 -13.92 -18.62
N CYS A 15 -12.41 -14.13 -17.76
CA CYS A 15 -12.73 -13.15 -16.71
C CYS A 15 -11.59 -12.97 -15.69
N TYR A 16 -10.86 -14.05 -15.38
CA TYR A 16 -9.68 -13.97 -14.51
C TYR A 16 -8.58 -13.14 -15.14
N GLU A 17 -8.26 -13.36 -16.41
CA GLU A 17 -7.23 -12.60 -17.13
C GLU A 17 -7.60 -11.12 -17.24
N GLU A 18 -8.86 -10.78 -17.59
CA GLU A 18 -9.34 -9.38 -17.62
C GLU A 18 -9.22 -8.69 -16.25
N MET A 19 -9.61 -9.39 -15.18
CA MET A 19 -9.49 -8.87 -13.81
C MET A 19 -8.02 -8.67 -13.42
N LYS A 20 -7.15 -9.62 -13.80
CA LYS A 20 -5.71 -9.59 -13.53
C LYS A 20 -5.04 -8.43 -14.26
N GLU A 21 -5.32 -8.25 -15.54
CA GLU A 21 -4.84 -7.13 -16.35
C GLU A 21 -5.29 -5.79 -15.75
N GLY A 22 -6.59 -5.62 -15.49
CA GLY A 22 -7.10 -4.40 -14.88
C GLY A 22 -6.52 -4.10 -13.48
N PHE A 23 -6.19 -5.14 -12.71
CA PHE A 23 -5.49 -4.97 -11.43
C PHE A 23 -4.06 -4.47 -11.63
N TYR A 24 -3.31 -5.03 -12.57
CA TYR A 24 -1.94 -4.60 -12.84
C TYR A 24 -1.87 -3.18 -13.39
N ASP A 25 -2.77 -2.81 -14.32
CA ASP A 25 -2.87 -1.45 -14.84
C ASP A 25 -3.19 -0.44 -13.71
N ALA A 26 -4.16 -0.77 -12.85
CA ALA A 26 -4.51 0.08 -11.72
C ALA A 26 -3.37 0.21 -10.71
N LYS A 27 -2.63 -0.87 -10.49
CA LYS A 27 -1.45 -0.89 -9.62
C LYS A 27 -0.32 -0.02 -10.21
N GLU A 28 -0.04 -0.15 -11.49
CA GLU A 28 0.99 0.66 -12.17
C GLU A 28 0.67 2.15 -12.07
N ILE A 29 -0.57 2.56 -12.35
CA ILE A 29 -1.02 3.96 -12.21
C ILE A 29 -0.88 4.45 -10.76
N LEU A 30 -1.18 3.58 -9.78
CA LEU A 30 -1.05 3.92 -8.37
C LEU A 30 0.42 4.13 -7.98
N ASP A 31 1.29 3.23 -8.42
CA ASP A 31 2.74 3.28 -8.15
C ASP A 31 3.36 4.55 -8.78
N GLU A 32 3.01 4.88 -10.03
CA GLU A 32 3.47 6.10 -10.70
C GLU A 32 3.04 7.38 -9.96
N ARG A 33 1.77 7.45 -9.55
CA ARG A 33 1.26 8.61 -8.79
C ARG A 33 1.94 8.73 -7.43
N HIS A 34 2.17 7.61 -6.76
CA HIS A 34 2.87 7.60 -5.49
C HIS A 34 4.32 8.06 -5.65
N ASP A 35 5.03 7.57 -6.67
CA ASP A 35 6.41 7.98 -6.95
C ASP A 35 6.50 9.48 -7.26
N GLN A 36 5.54 10.04 -7.99
CA GLN A 36 5.41 11.48 -8.20
C GLN A 36 5.21 12.25 -6.89
N LEU A 37 4.31 11.77 -6.01
CA LEU A 37 4.09 12.39 -4.69
C LEU A 37 5.36 12.37 -3.83
N MET A 38 6.10 11.25 -3.85
CA MET A 38 7.32 11.06 -3.07
C MET A 38 8.51 11.85 -3.61
N SER A 39 8.56 12.11 -4.92
CA SER A 39 9.66 12.86 -5.55
C SER A 39 9.85 14.26 -4.95
N ASN A 40 8.75 14.90 -4.53
CA ASN A 40 8.74 16.23 -3.93
C ASN A 40 9.02 16.25 -2.41
N GLN A 41 9.19 15.09 -1.78
CA GLN A 41 9.38 14.98 -0.33
C GLN A 41 10.86 15.07 0.07
N THR A 42 11.10 15.15 1.38
CA THR A 42 12.47 15.11 1.92
C THR A 42 13.09 13.72 1.76
N ALA A 43 14.41 13.63 1.91
CA ALA A 43 15.11 12.34 1.82
C ALA A 43 14.65 11.37 2.91
N GLU A 44 14.36 11.89 4.11
CA GLU A 44 13.87 11.11 5.26
C GLU A 44 12.48 10.51 5.01
N VAL A 45 11.59 11.27 4.36
CA VAL A 45 10.25 10.76 3.99
C VAL A 45 10.38 9.67 2.94
N ARG A 46 11.23 9.87 1.91
CA ARG A 46 11.45 8.84 0.89
C ARG A 46 12.08 7.56 1.45
N ASP A 47 13.01 7.69 2.40
CA ASP A 47 13.61 6.53 3.07
C ASP A 47 12.59 5.76 3.90
N ALA A 48 11.75 6.48 4.66
CA ALA A 48 10.65 5.88 5.40
C ALA A 48 9.65 5.15 4.48
N ASP A 49 9.25 5.76 3.37
CA ASP A 49 8.36 5.15 2.37
C ASP A 49 8.97 3.88 1.78
N LYS A 50 10.26 3.92 1.40
CA LYS A 50 10.97 2.75 0.89
C LYS A 50 10.94 1.58 1.87
N ARG A 51 11.20 1.84 3.15
CA ARG A 51 11.15 0.81 4.20
C ARG A 51 9.74 0.23 4.39
N ILE A 52 8.70 1.05 4.25
CA ILE A 52 7.31 0.57 4.27
C ILE A 52 7.04 -0.35 3.07
N ARG A 53 7.50 0.02 1.86
CA ARG A 53 7.37 -0.84 0.67
C ARG A 53 8.10 -2.16 0.81
N GLU A 54 9.29 -2.15 1.44
CA GLU A 54 10.04 -3.38 1.73
C GLU A 54 9.27 -4.31 2.67
N ILE A 55 8.57 -3.76 3.68
CA ILE A 55 7.71 -4.53 4.58
C ILE A 55 6.49 -5.09 3.82
N ASN A 56 5.78 -4.26 3.05
CA ASN A 56 4.59 -4.68 2.27
C ASN A 56 4.89 -5.75 1.22
N ASN A 57 6.09 -5.74 0.64
CA ASN A 57 6.47 -6.70 -0.39
C ASN A 57 7.06 -8.00 0.19
N ASN A 58 7.19 -8.10 1.51
CA ASN A 58 7.73 -9.29 2.17
C ASN A 58 6.66 -10.41 2.19
N GLN A 59 6.84 -11.41 1.33
CA GLN A 59 5.93 -12.55 1.22
C GLN A 59 6.08 -13.56 2.38
N ASP A 60 7.10 -13.42 3.23
CA ASP A 60 7.38 -14.33 4.35
C ASP A 60 6.67 -13.94 5.65
N ILE A 61 5.99 -12.78 5.67
CA ILE A 61 5.28 -12.28 6.84
C ILE A 61 3.75 -12.29 6.63
N THR A 62 3.02 -12.51 7.72
CA THR A 62 1.57 -12.40 7.72
C THR A 62 1.14 -10.93 7.66
N MET A 63 -0.08 -10.67 7.18
CA MET A 63 -0.68 -9.33 7.19
C MET A 63 -0.66 -8.67 8.59
N LYS A 64 -0.82 -9.44 9.66
CA LYS A 64 -0.72 -8.92 11.03
C LYS A 64 0.70 -8.44 11.33
N GLN A 65 1.71 -9.24 10.98
CA GLN A 65 3.11 -8.88 11.19
C GLN A 65 3.54 -7.70 10.33
N GLU A 66 3.07 -7.61 9.10
CA GLU A 66 3.24 -6.44 8.22
C GLU A 66 2.71 -5.18 8.91
N SER A 67 1.45 -5.21 9.37
CA SER A 67 0.84 -4.08 10.08
C SER A 67 1.60 -3.70 11.35
N ASP A 68 2.00 -4.69 12.16
CA ASP A 68 2.76 -4.45 13.39
C ASP A 68 4.13 -3.81 13.08
N GLN A 69 4.85 -4.28 12.06
CA GLN A 69 6.14 -3.74 11.64
C GLN A 69 6.03 -2.32 11.08
N ILE A 70 5.01 -2.02 10.28
CA ILE A 70 4.75 -0.67 9.76
C ILE A 70 4.42 0.29 10.90
N ASN A 71 3.57 -0.12 11.84
CA ASN A 71 3.24 0.70 13.00
C ASN A 71 4.48 0.99 13.86
N GLN A 72 5.34 -0.01 14.08
CA GLN A 72 6.61 0.18 14.78
C GLN A 72 7.54 1.15 14.05
N LEU A 73 7.66 1.02 12.72
CA LEU A 73 8.42 1.94 11.88
C LEU A 73 7.88 3.36 12.02
N ILE A 74 6.58 3.58 11.81
CA ILE A 74 5.95 4.90 11.91
C ILE A 74 6.18 5.53 13.29
N ASN A 75 6.00 4.77 14.37
CA ASN A 75 6.21 5.25 15.74
C ASN A 75 7.69 5.59 16.05
N SER A 76 8.63 5.06 15.27
CA SER A 76 10.07 5.34 15.43
C SER A 76 10.54 6.57 14.64
N LEU A 77 9.73 7.08 13.71
CA LEU A 77 10.09 8.21 12.85
C LEU A 77 9.86 9.55 13.57
N PRO A 78 10.59 10.61 13.18
CA PRO A 78 10.26 11.97 13.57
C PRO A 78 8.80 12.31 13.25
N GLN A 79 8.12 13.07 14.13
CA GLN A 79 6.69 13.35 14.00
C GLN A 79 6.31 13.94 12.64
N ASN A 80 7.12 14.85 12.10
CA ASN A 80 6.87 15.44 10.79
C ASN A 80 6.94 14.40 9.66
N VAL A 81 7.90 13.47 9.72
CA VAL A 81 8.05 12.39 8.73
C VAL A 81 6.89 11.42 8.83
N ALA A 82 6.55 10.97 10.04
CA ALA A 82 5.42 10.07 10.29
C ALA A 82 4.10 10.67 9.77
N GLN A 83 3.86 11.95 10.05
CA GLN A 83 2.63 12.62 9.63
C GLN A 83 2.55 12.79 8.11
N THR A 84 3.66 13.12 7.44
CA THR A 84 3.72 13.15 5.97
C THR A 84 3.45 11.78 5.37
N ILE A 85 4.03 10.71 5.91
CA ILE A 85 3.77 9.33 5.45
C ILE A 85 2.29 8.96 5.61
N ILE A 86 1.67 9.26 6.75
CA ILE A 86 0.25 8.96 6.99
C ILE A 86 -0.66 9.76 6.05
N GLN A 87 -0.33 11.03 5.75
CA GLN A 87 -1.11 11.88 4.86
C GLN A 87 -0.99 11.47 3.38
N LEU A 88 0.19 11.02 2.97
CA LEU A 88 0.48 10.66 1.57
C LEU A 88 0.26 9.18 1.28
N ALA A 89 0.01 8.35 2.29
CA ALA A 89 -0.30 6.94 2.10
C ALA A 89 -1.49 6.80 1.13
N PRO A 90 -1.39 5.95 0.10
CA PRO A 90 -2.44 5.75 -0.90
C PRO A 90 -3.75 5.17 -0.31
N TYR A 91 -3.71 4.77 0.96
CA TYR A 91 -4.84 4.23 1.70
C TYR A 91 -5.23 5.20 2.83
N GLN A 92 -6.18 6.10 2.56
CA GLN A 92 -6.78 6.99 3.56
C GLN A 92 -7.69 6.24 4.57
N ALA A 93 -7.24 5.11 5.14
CA ALA A 93 -8.00 4.34 6.12
C ALA A 93 -7.61 4.63 7.59
N LEU A 94 -6.52 5.36 7.85
CA LEU A 94 -6.06 5.62 9.22
C LEU A 94 -6.52 6.97 9.82
N ASN A 95 -7.24 7.81 9.07
CA ASN A 95 -7.67 9.13 9.53
C ASN A 95 -9.17 9.27 9.87
N SER A 96 -9.96 8.18 9.81
CA SER A 96 -11.41 8.25 10.08
C SER A 96 -11.81 8.27 11.57
N ASN A 97 -10.86 8.26 12.53
CA ASN A 97 -11.19 8.14 13.96
C ASN A 97 -10.94 9.38 14.84
N ASN A 98 -10.68 10.57 14.28
CA ASN A 98 -10.46 11.78 15.10
C ASN A 98 -11.45 12.93 14.85
N ASN A 99 -12.65 12.65 14.33
CA ASN A 99 -13.74 13.62 14.34
C ASN A 99 -15.08 12.94 14.69
N ASN A 100 -15.30 12.68 15.98
CA ASN A 100 -16.65 12.65 16.54
C ASN A 100 -16.68 13.26 17.95
N THR A 101 -16.99 14.55 17.96
CA THR A 101 -17.91 15.26 18.87
C THR A 101 -17.63 15.26 20.38
N ASN A 102 -16.90 16.28 20.82
CA ASN A 102 -17.37 17.13 21.92
C ASN A 102 -18.51 17.99 21.37
N THR A 103 -19.75 17.69 21.74
CA THR A 103 -20.89 18.61 22.01
C THR A 103 -22.03 17.79 22.55
#